data_AF-A0A2K3KSF8-F1
#
_entry.id   AF-A0A2K3KSF8-F1
#
_cell.length_a   1.000
_cell.length_b   1.000
_cell.length_c   1.000
_cell.angle_alpha   90.00
_cell.angle_beta   90.00
_cell.angle_gamma   90.00
#
_symmetry.space_group_name_H-M   'P 1'
#
loop_
_entity.id
_entity.type
_entity.pdbx_description
1 polymer ?
#
loop_
_entity_poly.entity_id
_entity_poly.type
_entity_poly.pdbx_seq_one_letter_code
_entity_poly.pdbx_strand_id
1 'polypeptide(L)' 'MIKAGLKEWHKAHTQNLPGRIETLKGRLSALDEKGEEEDLFEEELVEFHGVSADIHSLSWLHAS' A
#
# COMPACT_ATOMS: atom_id res chain seq x y z
N MET A 1 -21.29 19.73 -15.40
CA MET A 1 -19.90 19.21 -15.51
C MET A 1 -19.26 18.94 -14.15
N ILE A 2 -19.27 19.86 -13.18
CA ILE A 2 -18.60 19.69 -11.88
C ILE A 2 -19.12 18.48 -11.06
N LYS A 3 -20.43 18.23 -11.06
CA LYS A 3 -21.06 17.14 -10.28
C LYS A 3 -20.63 15.73 -10.72
N ALA A 4 -20.29 15.55 -12.00
CA ALA A 4 -19.83 14.26 -12.52
C ALA A 4 -18.39 13.99 -12.08
N GLY A 5 -17.49 14.96 -12.27
CA GLY A 5 -16.10 14.86 -11.83
C GLY A 5 -15.95 14.69 -10.31
N LEU A 6 -16.82 15.31 -9.50
CA LEU A 6 -16.82 15.10 -8.06
C LEU A 6 -17.29 13.69 -7.66
N LYS A 7 -18.24 13.11 -8.40
CA LYS A 7 -18.72 11.74 -8.15
C LYS A 7 -17.68 10.69 -8.54
N GLU A 8 -16.96 10.91 -9.64
CA GLU A 8 -15.82 10.07 -10.04
C GLU A 8 -14.65 10.21 -9.08
N TRP A 9 -14.30 11.43 -8.67
CA TRP A 9 -13.30 11.67 -7.64
C TRP A 9 -13.67 10.97 -6.34
N HIS A 10 -14.90 11.15 -5.86
CA HIS A 10 -15.37 10.51 -4.65
C HIS A 10 -15.28 8.99 -4.81
N LYS A 11 -15.75 8.40 -5.91
CA LYS A 11 -15.70 6.94 -6.11
C LYS A 11 -14.26 6.39 -6.17
N ALA A 12 -13.33 7.11 -6.78
CA ALA A 12 -11.91 6.73 -6.84
C ALA A 12 -11.17 6.95 -5.50
N HIS A 13 -11.55 7.96 -4.71
CA HIS A 13 -10.89 8.33 -3.45
C HIS A 13 -11.59 7.82 -2.18
N THR A 14 -12.82 7.28 -2.24
CA THR A 14 -13.53 6.78 -1.04
C THR A 14 -12.81 5.60 -0.40
N GLN A 15 -12.07 4.82 -1.19
CA GLN A 15 -11.29 3.68 -0.67
C GLN A 15 -9.92 4.08 -0.10
N ASN A 16 -9.53 5.36 -0.21
CA ASN A 16 -8.23 5.88 0.20
C ASN A 16 -7.05 5.01 -0.27
N LEU A 17 -7.09 4.52 -1.51
CA LEU A 17 -6.06 3.63 -2.05
C LEU A 17 -4.66 4.26 -1.95
N PRO A 18 -4.44 5.55 -2.28
CA PRO A 18 -3.14 6.18 -2.11
C PRO A 18 -2.66 6.20 -0.64
N GLY A 19 -3.53 6.54 0.30
CA GLY A 19 -3.16 6.55 1.73
C GLY A 19 -2.88 5.16 2.30
N ARG A 20 -3.61 4.15 1.82
CA ARG A 20 -3.34 2.74 2.16
C ARG A 20 -1.99 2.29 1.60
N ILE A 21 -1.69 2.64 0.35
CA ILE A 21 -0.40 2.34 -0.27
C ILE A 21 0.74 3.00 0.51
N GLU A 22 0.62 4.28 0.89
CA GLU A 22 1.67 4.94 1.68
C GLU A 22 1.85 4.34 3.08
N THR A 23 0.75 3.93 3.72
CA THR A 23 0.84 3.23 5.02
C THR A 23 1.60 1.92 4.88
N LEU A 24 1.32 1.16 3.81
CA LEU A 24 2.01 -0.11 3.54
C LEU A 24 3.48 0.10 3.16
N LYS A 25 3.81 1.13 2.38
CA LYS A 25 5.22 1.48 2.10
C LYS A 25 5.97 1.82 3.38
N GLY A 26 5.37 2.58 4.29
CA GLY A 26 5.98 2.87 5.59
C GLY A 26 6.28 1.61 6.40
N ARG A 27 5.37 0.63 6.42
CA ARG A 27 5.60 -0.68 7.05
C ARG A 27 6.70 -1.48 6.35
N LEU A 28 6.70 -1.48 5.02
CA LEU A 28 7.71 -2.17 4.23
C LEU A 28 9.10 -1.59 4.49
N SER A 29 9.23 -0.26 4.51
CA SER A 29 10.50 0.42 4.83
C SER A 29 10.99 0.13 6.24
N ALA A 30 10.10 0.01 7.22
CA ALA A 30 10.50 -0.35 8.58
C ALA A 30 11.03 -1.80 8.68
N LEU A 31 10.43 -2.73 7.95
CA LEU A 31 10.91 -4.12 7.87
C LEU A 31 12.21 -4.23 7.06
N ASP A 32 12.36 -3.44 6.00
CA ASP A 32 13.58 -3.35 5.20
C ASP A 32 14.76 -2.83 6.05
N GLU A 33 14.57 -1.70 6.74
CA GLU A 33 15.57 -1.14 7.66
C GLU A 33 15.94 -2.14 8.77
N LYS A 34 14.94 -2.83 9.32
CA LYS A 34 15.17 -3.87 10.33
C LYS A 34 15.99 -5.05 9.76
N GLY A 35 15.68 -5.52 8.56
CA GLY A 35 16.39 -6.62 7.90
C GLY A 35 17.84 -6.29 7.54
N GLU A 36 18.17 -5.01 7.37
CA GLU A 36 19.55 -4.54 7.19
C GLU A 36 20.33 -4.50 8.51
N GLU A 37 19.67 -4.32 9.65
CA GLU A 37 20.29 -4.28 10.99
C GLU A 37 20.38 -5.67 11.65
N GLU A 38 19.33 -6.49 11.52
CA GLU A 38 19.21 -7.82 12.11
C GLU A 38 18.41 -8.80 11.23
N ASP A 39 18.61 -10.10 11.45
CA ASP A 39 17.85 -11.12 10.74
C ASP A 39 16.36 -11.02 11.08
N LEU A 40 15.51 -10.88 10.05
CA LEU A 40 14.06 -10.91 10.21
C LEU A 40 13.58 -12.29 10.67
N PHE A 41 12.60 -12.30 11.57
CA PHE A 41 11.90 -13.55 11.91
C PHE A 41 11.01 -14.01 10.75
N GLU A 42 10.66 -15.30 10.73
CA GLU A 42 9.80 -15.88 9.69
C GLU A 42 8.46 -15.13 9.60
N GLU A 43 7.87 -14.75 10.72
CA GLU A 43 6.61 -13.99 10.74
C GLU A 43 6.76 -12.61 10.07
N GLU A 44 7.92 -11.97 10.24
CA GLU A 44 8.22 -10.67 9.66
C GLU A 44 8.54 -10.77 8.17
N LEU A 45 9.17 -11.86 7.74
CA LEU A 45 9.41 -12.16 6.34
C LEU A 45 8.08 -12.41 5.60
N VAL A 46 7.17 -13.17 6.23
CA VAL A 46 5.81 -13.39 5.73
C VAL A 46 5.05 -12.07 5.63
N GLU A 47 5.17 -11.20 6.64
CA GLU A 47 4.60 -9.85 6.57
C GLU A 47 5.20 -9.03 5.42
N PHE A 48 6.52 -9.03 5.26
CA PHE A 48 7.22 -8.30 4.21
C PHE A 48 6.71 -8.68 2.81
N HIS A 49 6.58 -9.99 2.56
CA HIS A 49 6.03 -10.50 1.31
C HIS A 49 4.55 -10.15 1.12
N GLY A 50 3.75 -10.25 2.18
CA GLY A 50 2.33 -9.89 2.16
C GLY A 50 2.10 -8.41 1.87
N VAL A 51 2.82 -7.52 2.56
CA VAL A 51 2.78 -6.06 2.36
C VAL A 51 3.20 -5.70 0.92
N SER A 52 4.24 -6.35 0.40
CA SER A 52 4.68 -6.17 -0.98
C SER A 52 3.61 -6.56 -2.00
N ALA A 53 2.94 -7.69 -1.80
CA ALA A 53 1.85 -8.15 -2.66
C ALA A 53 0.63 -7.22 -2.59
N ASP A 54 0.28 -6.74 -1.39
CA ASP A 54 -0.81 -5.79 -1.18
C ASP A 54 -0.53 -4.45 -1.88
N ILE A 55 0.69 -3.91 -1.78
CA ILE A 55 1.08 -2.69 -2.50
C ILE A 55 0.94 -2.90 -4.01
N HIS A 56 1.39 -4.04 -4.54
CA HIS A 56 1.28 -4.34 -5.98
C HIS A 56 -0.18 -4.38 -6.43
N SER A 57 -1.03 -5.13 -5.71
CA SER A 57 -2.46 -5.26 -5.98
C SER A 57 -3.19 -3.91 -5.91
N LEU A 58 -2.95 -3.12 -4.86
CA LEU A 58 -3.58 -1.81 -4.69
C LEU A 58 -3.08 -0.78 -5.72
N SER A 59 -1.80 -0.83 -6.08
CA SER A 59 -1.24 0.04 -7.12
C SER A 59 -1.82 -0.30 -8.50
N TRP A 60 -2.02 -1.59 -8.78
CA TRP A 60 -2.69 -2.03 -10.00
C TRP A 60 -4.14 -1.55 -10.06
N LEU A 61 -4.90 -1.71 -8.97
CA LEU A 61 -6.28 -1.21 -8.85
C LEU A 61 -6.38 0.32 -8.96
N HIS A 62 -5.37 1.05 -8.49
CA HIS A 62 -5.33 2.51 -8.60
C HIS A 62 -4.99 2.99 -10.02
N ALA A 63 -4.24 2.19 -10.78
CA ALA A 63 -3.81 2.52 -12.14
C ALA A 63 -4.78 2.03 -13.24
N SER A 64 -5.79 1.22 -12.92
CA SER A 64 -6.82 0.69 -13.83
C SER A 64 -8.04 1.61 -13.95
#